data_AF-A0A964M693-F1
#
_entry.id   AF-A0A964M693-F1
#
_cell.length_a   1.000
_cell.length_b   1.000
_cell.length_c   1.000
_cell.angle_alpha   90.00
_cell.angle_beta   90.00
_cell.angle_gamma   90.00
#
_symmetry.space_group_name_H-M   'P 1'
#
loop_
_entity.id
_entity.type
_entity.pdbx_description
1 polymer ?
#
loop_
_entity_poly.entity_id
_entity_poly.type
_entity_poly.pdbx_seq_one_letter_code
_entity_poly.pdbx_strand_id
1 'polypeptide(L)' 'LVALRDRFAELAREGTGALRVAVHHAGAAAGAEALATWTQRRLAPDELLVAPITRHAATRFGPRMIGVAWYREPD' A
#
# COMPACT_ATOMS: atom_id res chain seq x y z
N LEU A 1 6.37 -4.55 9.09
CA LEU A 1 6.02 -3.30 8.36
C LEU A 1 7.23 -2.67 7.67
N VAL A 2 8.37 -2.48 8.34
CA VAL A 2 9.60 -1.92 7.75
C VAL A 2 10.03 -2.65 6.46
N ALA A 3 10.17 -3.97 6.50
CA ALA A 3 10.57 -4.74 5.32
C ALA A 3 9.59 -4.62 4.14
N LEU A 4 8.27 -4.64 4.41
CA LEU A 4 7.23 -4.43 3.39
C LEU A 4 7.38 -3.06 2.73
N ARG A 5 7.49 -2.02 3.55
CA ARG A 5 7.65 -0.63 3.12
C ARG A 5 8.88 -0.46 2.23
N ASP A 6 10.02 -0.99 2.66
CA ASP A 6 11.30 -0.82 1.96
C ASP A 6 11.28 -1.57 0.62
N ARG A 7 10.78 -2.81 0.60
CA ARG A 7 10.63 -3.59 -0.63
C ARG A 7 9.65 -2.94 -1.61
N PHE A 8 8.52 -2.43 -1.12
CA PHE A 8 7.58 -1.68 -1.94
C PHE A 8 8.22 -0.44 -2.55
N ALA A 9 8.97 0.33 -1.76
CA ALA A 9 9.59 1.56 -2.22
C ALA A 9 10.69 1.35 -3.26
N GLU A 10 11.41 0.24 -3.18
CA GLU A 10 12.35 -0.21 -4.21
C GLU A 10 11.59 -0.42 -5.53
N LEU A 11 10.60 -1.31 -5.53
CA LEU A 11 9.84 -1.69 -6.72
C LEU A 11 9.00 -0.55 -7.30
N ALA A 12 8.42 0.31 -6.47
CA ALA A 12 7.58 1.40 -6.93
C ALA A 12 8.38 2.49 -7.66
N ARG A 13 9.67 2.64 -7.36
CA ARG A 13 10.56 3.59 -8.06
C ARG A 13 11.05 3.05 -9.40
N GLU A 14 10.96 1.75 -9.62
CA GLU A 14 11.26 1.13 -10.91
C GLU A 14 10.10 1.46 -11.87
N GLY A 15 10.34 2.40 -12.80
CA GLY A 15 9.39 2.78 -13.85
C GLY A 15 9.08 4.27 -13.91
N THR A 16 8.40 4.66 -14.99
CA THR A 16 7.97 6.04 -15.29
C THR A 16 6.44 6.11 -15.39
N GLY A 17 5.87 7.31 -15.36
CA GLY A 17 4.42 7.55 -15.38
C GLY A 17 3.80 7.72 -13.99
N ALA A 18 2.49 8.00 -13.95
CA ALA A 18 1.77 8.32 -12.71
C ALA A 18 1.67 7.11 -11.77
N LEU A 19 2.12 7.26 -10.51
CA LEU A 19 2.11 6.22 -9.51
C LEU A 19 0.80 6.21 -8.74
N ARG A 20 0.05 5.11 -8.82
CA ARG A 20 -1.19 4.91 -8.05
C ARG A 20 -1.03 3.77 -7.05
N VAL A 21 -1.43 4.00 -5.81
CA VAL A 21 -1.15 3.09 -4.68
C VAL A 21 -2.41 2.83 -3.85
N ALA A 22 -2.62 1.57 -3.48
CA ALA A 22 -3.61 1.16 -2.50
C ALA A 22 -2.93 0.44 -1.33
N VAL A 23 -3.25 0.87 -0.10
CA VAL A 23 -2.86 0.18 1.12
C VAL A 23 -4.07 -0.58 1.66
N HIS A 24 -3.96 -1.89 1.75
CA HIS A 24 -5.01 -2.78 2.20
C HIS A 24 -4.77 -3.29 3.62
N HIS A 25 -5.83 -3.48 4.40
CA HIS A 25 -5.70 -4.06 5.74
C HIS A 25 -6.85 -4.94 6.20
N ALA A 26 -6.56 -5.87 7.12
CA ALA A 26 -7.55 -6.66 7.85
C ALA A 26 -7.57 -6.24 9.33
N GLY A 27 -8.36 -5.24 9.71
CA GLY A 27 -8.44 -4.77 11.09
C GLY A 27 -7.16 -4.14 11.66
N ALA A 28 -6.22 -3.71 10.80
CA ALA A 28 -4.99 -3.00 11.17
C ALA A 28 -4.92 -1.57 10.61
N ALA A 29 -6.02 -0.81 10.74
CA ALA A 29 -6.16 0.52 10.15
C ALA A 29 -5.01 1.47 10.55
N ALA A 30 -4.65 1.55 11.84
CA ALA A 30 -3.57 2.43 12.29
C ALA A 30 -2.21 2.12 11.62
N GLY A 31 -1.89 0.84 11.40
CA GLY A 31 -0.66 0.45 10.70
C GLY A 31 -0.72 0.74 9.21
N ALA A 32 -1.89 0.60 8.59
CA ALA A 32 -2.13 0.93 7.19
C ALA A 32 -2.01 2.45 6.95
N GLU A 33 -2.61 3.27 7.82
CA GLU A 33 -2.51 4.73 7.78
C GLU A 33 -1.08 5.22 7.99
N ALA A 34 -0.32 4.58 8.88
CA ALA A 34 1.10 4.89 9.06
C ALA A 34 1.91 4.59 7.79
N LEU A 35 1.63 3.47 7.11
CA LEU A 35 2.27 3.13 5.84
C LEU A 35 1.86 4.13 4.74
N ALA A 36 0.58 4.46 4.64
CA ALA A 36 0.07 5.44 3.68
C ALA A 36 0.71 6.83 3.89
N THR A 37 0.77 7.31 5.13
CA THR A 37 1.45 8.57 5.47
C THR A 37 2.92 8.55 5.04
N TRP A 38 3.61 7.43 5.26
CA TRP A 38 4.98 7.27 4.82
C TRP A 38 5.09 7.28 3.29
N THR A 39 4.21 6.54 2.59
CA THR A 39 4.15 6.46 1.14
C THR A 39 3.92 7.84 0.53
N GLN A 40 2.95 8.60 1.05
CA GLN A 40 2.68 9.96 0.60
C GLN A 40 3.93 10.85 0.70
N ARG A 41 4.65 10.77 1.83
CA ARG A 41 5.82 11.62 2.08
C ARG A 41 7.07 11.22 1.30
N ARG A 42 7.23 9.94 0.95
CA ARG A 42 8.49 9.40 0.40
C ARG A 42 8.43 9.03 -1.06
N LEU A 43 7.25 8.70 -1.57
CA LEU A 43 7.04 8.31 -2.95
C LEU A 43 6.16 9.29 -3.71
N ALA A 44 5.42 10.16 -3.00
CA ALA A 44 4.54 11.18 -3.57
C ALA A 44 3.68 10.62 -4.74
N PRO A 45 2.89 9.55 -4.51
CA PRO A 45 2.04 9.00 -5.54
C PRO A 45 0.97 10.02 -5.96
N ASP A 46 0.55 9.91 -7.22
CA ASP A 46 -0.53 10.70 -7.80
C ASP A 46 -1.89 10.33 -7.19
N GLU A 47 -2.04 9.06 -6.79
CA GLU A 47 -3.21 8.58 -6.05
C GLU A 47 -2.80 7.63 -4.94
N LEU A 48 -3.38 7.82 -3.76
CA LEU A 48 -3.18 6.96 -2.60
C LEU A 48 -4.49 6.75 -1.86
N LEU A 49 -4.86 5.49 -1.66
CA LEU A 49 -6.02 5.11 -0.85
C LEU A 49 -5.68 4.07 0.20
N VAL A 50 -6.38 4.13 1.32
CA VAL A 50 -6.36 3.11 2.37
C VAL A 50 -7.72 2.44 2.39
N ALA A 51 -7.76 1.12 2.21
CA ALA A 51 -9.02 0.38 2.15
C ALA A 51 -8.96 -0.92 2.96
N PRO A 52 -9.96 -1.21 3.81
CA PRO A 52 -10.06 -2.52 4.43
C PRO A 52 -10.33 -3.58 3.36
N ILE A 53 -9.77 -4.78 3.54
CA ILE A 53 -10.16 -5.93 2.72
C ILE A 53 -11.50 -6.51 3.19
N THR A 54 -12.16 -7.24 2.30
CA THR A 54 -13.42 -7.91 2.63
C THR A 54 -13.21 -8.96 3.73
N ARG A 55 -14.30 -9.29 4.46
CA ARG A 55 -14.27 -10.37 5.46
C ARG A 55 -13.78 -11.70 4.85
N HIS A 56 -14.21 -12.02 3.62
CA HIS A 56 -13.78 -13.23 2.91
C HIS A 56 -12.27 -13.24 2.61
N ALA A 57 -11.69 -12.10 2.23
CA ALA A 57 -10.23 -12.02 2.06
C ALA A 57 -9.51 -12.14 3.41
N ALA A 58 -10.05 -11.52 4.47
CA ALA A 58 -9.47 -11.57 5.81
C ALA A 58 -9.41 -12.99 6.40
N THR A 59 -10.36 -13.87 6.09
CA THR A 59 -10.30 -15.28 6.54
C THR A 59 -9.13 -16.04 5.91
N ARG A 60 -8.69 -15.64 4.71
CA ARG A 60 -7.55 -16.27 4.02
C ARG A 60 -6.20 -15.69 4.45
N PHE A 61 -6.10 -14.36 4.55
CA PHE A 61 -4.84 -13.68 4.85
C PHE A 61 -4.55 -13.53 6.35
N GLY A 62 -5.58 -13.70 7.18
CA GLY A 62 -5.48 -13.57 8.62
C GLY A 62 -5.71 -12.14 9.13
N PRO A 63 -5.99 -12.00 10.44
CA PRO A 63 -6.19 -10.71 11.08
C PRO A 63 -4.88 -9.92 11.15
N ARG A 64 -5.00 -8.59 11.18
CA ARG A 64 -3.88 -7.63 11.22
C ARG A 64 -2.98 -7.64 9.99
N MET A 65 -3.38 -8.29 8.90
CA MET A 65 -2.68 -8.18 7.63
C MET A 65 -2.66 -6.73 7.15
N ILE A 66 -1.52 -6.31 6.61
CA ILE A 66 -1.35 -5.08 5.83
C ILE A 66 -0.68 -5.47 4.52
N GLY A 67 -1.24 -5.01 3.40
CA GLY A 67 -0.72 -5.22 2.06
C GLY A 67 -0.67 -3.90 1.31
N VAL A 68 0.15 -3.85 0.26
CA VAL A 68 0.20 -2.71 -0.66
C VAL A 68 0.11 -3.23 -2.08
N ALA A 69 -0.70 -2.57 -2.89
CA ALA A 69 -0.81 -2.80 -4.32
C ALA A 69 -0.53 -1.47 -5.03
N TRP A 70 0.14 -1.52 -6.17
CA TRP A 70 0.46 -0.32 -6.94
C TRP A 70 0.59 -0.65 -8.41
N TYR A 71 0.46 0.39 -9.22
CA TYR A 71 0.82 0.35 -10.64
C TYR A 71 1.26 1.75 -11.07
N ARG A 72 1.95 1.80 -12.21
CA ARG A 72 2.20 3.05 -12.92
C ARG A 72 1.33 3.10 -14.16
N GLU A 73 0.61 4.20 -14.33
CA GLU A 73 -0.10 4.47 -15.56
C GLU A 73 0.86 5.16 -16.53
N PRO A 74 1.03 4.65 -17.77
CA PRO A 74 1.82 5.35 -18.78
C PRO A 74 1.18 6.69 -19.11
N ASP A 75 2.02 7.70 -19.35
CA ASP A 75 1.58 9.01 -19.85
C ASP A 75 0.94 8.93 -21.25
#